data_AF-A0A3D0NVW4-F1
#
_entry.id   AF-A0A3D0NVW4-F1
#
_cell.length_a   1.000
_cell.length_b   1.000
_cell.length_c   1.000
_cell.angle_alpha   90.00
_cell.angle_beta   90.00
_cell.angle_gamma   90.00
#
_symmetry.space_group_name_H-M   'P 1'
#
loop_
_entity.id
_entity.type
_entity.pdbx_description
1 polymer ?
#
loop_
_entity_poly.entity_id
_entity_poly.type
_entity_poly.pdbx_seq_one_letter_code
_entity_poly.pdbx_strand_id
1 'polypeptide(L)'
;MYILSGVMSFISEYYPDNGTISVMVSNYGDNYKNAPDGATIKKFMEQFGDEIFNAAARNVLFKTTVADKNLVDWENIAPAPSAVTDNPDGSAEIAWSFDAIDVDKIQNIQIPVRSDRFAESGYARLTSNTALYYNDKEGKGQKTYCEPME
;
A
#
# COMPACT_ATOMS: atom_id res chain seq x y z
N MET A 1 60.32 12.07 -46.49
CA MET A 1 58.86 12.31 -46.59
C MET A 1 58.22 11.51 -45.47
N TYR A 2 57.79 12.16 -44.39
CA TYR A 2 57.14 11.51 -43.25
C TYR A 2 55.68 11.94 -43.23
N ILE A 3 54.77 10.97 -43.24
CA ILE A 3 53.34 11.19 -43.02
C ILE A 3 53.11 11.03 -41.50
N LEU A 4 52.81 12.13 -40.82
CA LEU A 4 52.33 12.12 -39.45
C LEU A 4 50.80 11.93 -39.49
N SER A 5 50.31 10.73 -39.15
CA SER A 5 48.89 10.52 -38.85
C SER A 5 48.65 10.75 -37.37
N GLY A 6 47.93 11.81 -37.01
CA GLY A 6 47.43 12.04 -35.66
C GLY A 6 45.97 11.61 -35.56
N VAL A 7 45.66 10.69 -34.64
CA VAL A 7 44.29 10.39 -34.24
C VAL A 7 43.92 11.38 -33.13
N MET A 8 42.98 12.28 -33.41
CA MET A 8 42.42 13.18 -32.40
C MET A 8 41.31 12.43 -31.66
N SER A 9 41.51 12.18 -30.36
CA SER A 9 40.52 11.57 -29.48
C SER A 9 40.06 12.62 -28.49
N PHE A 10 38.76 12.88 -28.40
CA PHE A 10 38.19 13.74 -27.36
C PHE A 10 37.66 12.85 -26.24
N ILE A 11 38.12 13.09 -25.01
CA ILE A 11 37.44 12.60 -23.81
C ILE A 11 36.62 13.78 -23.30
N SER A 12 35.29 13.67 -23.32
CA SER A 12 34.42 14.64 -22.67
C SER A 12 34.38 14.29 -21.18
N GLU A 13 35.36 14.81 -20.45
CA GLU A 13 35.36 14.78 -18.99
C GLU A 13 34.77 16.09 -18.48
N TYR A 14 33.45 16.14 -18.31
CA TYR A 14 32.85 17.13 -17.42
C TYR A 14 33.09 16.67 -15.98
N TYR A 15 34.28 16.92 -15.45
CA TYR A 15 34.50 16.92 -14.01
C TYR A 15 34.19 18.31 -13.48
N PRO A 16 33.22 18.49 -12.55
CA PRO A 16 33.07 19.77 -11.89
C PRO A 16 34.38 20.08 -11.14
N ASP A 17 34.90 21.28 -11.37
CA ASP A 17 36.14 21.79 -10.76
C ASP A 17 36.16 21.51 -9.24
N ASN A 18 37.28 21.00 -8.73
CA ASN A 18 37.51 20.70 -7.32
C ASN A 18 37.20 21.89 -6.38
N GLY A 19 37.28 23.13 -6.89
CA GLY A 19 36.84 24.33 -6.17
C GLY A 19 35.33 24.35 -5.90
N THR A 20 34.51 23.83 -6.82
CA THR A 20 33.04 23.81 -6.71
C THR A 20 32.56 22.74 -5.73
N ILE A 21 33.26 21.60 -5.66
CA ILE A 21 32.96 20.51 -4.71
C ILE A 21 33.28 20.94 -3.28
N SER A 22 34.40 21.63 -3.05
CA SER A 22 34.75 22.15 -1.71
C SER A 22 33.73 23.15 -1.17
N VAL A 23 33.15 24.01 -2.02
CA VAL A 23 32.13 25.00 -1.61
C VAL A 23 30.78 24.35 -1.27
N MET A 24 30.41 23.25 -1.95
CA MET A 24 29.19 22.51 -1.61
C MET A 24 29.31 21.75 -0.28
N VAL A 25 30.47 21.15 -0.01
CA VAL A 25 30.76 20.44 1.24
C VAL A 25 30.84 21.41 2.43
N SER A 26 31.43 22.60 2.25
CA SER A 26 31.53 23.60 3.33
C SER A 26 30.18 24.22 3.72
N ASN A 27 29.20 24.26 2.81
CA ASN A 27 27.89 24.87 3.06
C ASN A 27 26.85 23.89 3.63
N TYR A 28 27.03 22.58 3.45
CA TYR A 28 26.04 21.56 3.84
C TYR A 28 26.51 20.56 4.89
N GLY A 29 27.75 20.69 5.40
CA GLY A 29 28.35 19.75 6.34
C GLY A 29 28.43 18.33 5.75
N ASP A 30 28.75 17.34 6.58
CA ASP A 30 29.02 15.92 6.25
C ASP A 30 27.90 15.13 5.50
N ASN A 31 26.95 15.81 4.88
CA ASN A 31 25.79 15.23 4.20
C ASN A 31 25.94 15.08 2.68
N TYR A 32 27.03 15.57 2.06
CA TYR A 32 27.30 15.28 0.65
C TYR A 32 27.89 13.87 0.49
N LYS A 33 27.02 12.86 0.56
CA LYS A 33 27.36 11.50 0.12
C LYS A 33 27.34 11.48 -1.40
N ASN A 34 28.39 10.94 -2.02
CA ASN A 34 28.44 10.65 -3.46
C ASN A 34 27.08 10.11 -3.90
N ALA A 35 26.50 10.71 -4.95
CA ALA A 35 25.22 10.27 -5.48
C ALA A 35 25.24 8.74 -5.63
N PRO A 36 24.19 8.03 -5.19
CA PRO A 36 24.14 6.57 -5.29
C PRO A 36 24.47 6.13 -6.72
N ASP A 37 25.15 4.99 -6.88
CA ASP A 37 25.47 4.50 -8.21
C ASP A 37 24.20 4.30 -9.07
N GLY A 38 24.36 4.30 -10.39
CA GLY A 38 23.23 4.23 -11.31
C GLY A 38 22.34 2.99 -11.10
N ALA A 39 22.90 1.89 -10.59
CA ALA A 39 22.16 0.68 -10.25
C ALA A 39 21.26 0.91 -9.02
N THR A 40 21.75 1.61 -8.01
CA THR A 40 21.01 1.98 -6.81
C THR A 40 19.89 2.99 -7.15
N ILE A 41 20.17 3.97 -8.01
CA ILE A 41 19.15 4.91 -8.50
C ILE A 41 18.05 4.15 -9.27
N LYS A 42 18.44 3.24 -10.19
CA LYS A 42 17.50 2.41 -10.93
C LYS A 42 16.62 1.58 -9.99
N LYS A 43 17.21 0.95 -8.97
CA LYS A 43 16.46 0.19 -7.97
C LYS A 43 15.46 1.05 -7.21
N PHE A 44 15.86 2.25 -6.78
CA PHE A 44 14.93 3.19 -6.14
C PHE A 44 13.80 3.59 -7.09
N MET A 45 14.10 3.92 -8.34
CA MET A 45 13.09 4.32 -9.33
C MET A 45 12.13 3.18 -9.68
N GLU A 46 12.61 1.93 -9.77
CA GLU A 46 11.78 0.74 -9.96
C GLU A 46 10.85 0.53 -8.75
N GLN A 47 11.38 0.64 -7.53
CA GLN A 47 10.57 0.56 -6.30
C GLN A 47 9.51 1.66 -6.24
N PHE A 48 9.86 2.90 -6.59
CA PHE A 48 8.91 4.00 -6.69
C PHE A 48 7.88 3.75 -7.80
N GLY A 49 8.30 3.20 -8.94
CA GLY A 49 7.41 2.86 -10.04
C GLY A 49 6.36 1.84 -9.63
N ASP A 50 6.78 0.75 -8.98
CA ASP A 50 5.88 -0.28 -8.48
C ASP A 50 4.91 0.27 -7.43
N GLU A 51 5.40 1.04 -6.45
CA GLU A 51 4.55 1.65 -5.42
C GLU A 51 3.57 2.68 -6.00
N ILE A 52 3.91 3.40 -7.07
CA ILE A 52 3.08 4.45 -7.66
C ILE A 52 2.05 3.88 -8.64
N PHE A 53 2.49 2.99 -9.54
CA PHE A 53 1.70 2.55 -10.69
C PHE A 53 0.98 1.22 -10.46
N ASN A 54 1.44 0.39 -9.51
CA ASN A 54 0.84 -0.92 -9.30
C ASN A 54 -0.33 -0.91 -8.31
N ALA A 55 -0.59 0.21 -7.61
CA ALA A 55 -1.73 0.31 -6.69
C ALA A 55 -3.05 0.48 -7.45
N ALA A 56 -4.00 -0.45 -7.26
CA ALA A 56 -5.38 -0.32 -7.72
C ALA A 56 -6.19 0.60 -6.82
N ALA A 57 -5.91 0.57 -5.51
CA ALA A 57 -6.57 1.37 -4.49
C ALA A 57 -5.56 1.76 -3.40
N ARG A 58 -5.72 2.96 -2.82
CA ARG A 58 -4.91 3.47 -1.69
C ARG A 58 -5.79 3.88 -0.52
N ASN A 59 -5.24 3.92 0.69
CA ASN A 59 -5.95 4.30 1.92
C ASN A 59 -7.27 3.52 2.07
N VAL A 60 -7.16 2.20 1.94
CA VAL A 60 -8.32 1.32 1.86
C VAL A 60 -8.84 1.04 3.26
N LEU A 61 -10.14 1.19 3.44
CA LEU A 61 -10.85 0.86 4.66
C LEU A 61 -12.03 -0.04 4.30
N PHE A 62 -11.97 -1.30 4.74
CA PHE A 62 -13.09 -2.22 4.67
C PHE A 62 -13.80 -2.22 6.02
N LYS A 63 -15.13 -2.04 6.02
CA LYS A 63 -15.96 -2.03 7.23
C LYS A 63 -17.16 -2.95 7.06
N THR A 64 -17.53 -3.64 8.12
CA THR A 64 -18.77 -4.43 8.21
C THR A 64 -19.28 -4.44 9.63
N THR A 65 -20.59 -4.63 9.80
CA THR A 65 -21.22 -4.80 11.11
C THR A 65 -21.70 -6.24 11.25
N VAL A 66 -21.16 -6.98 12.21
CA VAL A 66 -21.64 -8.32 12.58
C VAL A 66 -22.88 -8.19 13.48
N ALA A 67 -23.92 -8.98 13.22
CA ALA A 67 -25.22 -8.84 13.88
C ALA A 67 -25.20 -9.27 15.36
N ASP A 68 -24.44 -10.32 15.70
CA ASP A 68 -24.22 -10.77 17.07
C ASP A 68 -22.73 -11.03 17.27
N LYS A 69 -22.09 -10.22 18.12
CA LYS A 69 -20.66 -10.33 18.41
C LYS A 69 -20.28 -11.67 19.05
N ASN A 70 -21.22 -12.34 19.72
CA ASN A 70 -20.94 -13.61 20.40
C ASN A 70 -20.83 -14.79 19.43
N LEU A 71 -21.32 -14.63 18.19
CA LEU A 71 -21.17 -15.63 17.15
C LEU A 71 -19.79 -15.60 16.49
N VAL A 72 -19.02 -14.53 16.66
CA VAL A 72 -17.73 -14.37 15.99
C VAL A 72 -16.62 -15.05 16.78
N ASP A 73 -15.79 -15.82 16.10
CA ASP A 73 -14.54 -16.33 16.65
C ASP A 73 -13.43 -15.28 16.52
N TRP A 74 -13.40 -14.34 17.46
CA TRP A 74 -12.48 -13.20 17.45
C TRP A 74 -10.99 -13.59 17.44
N GLU A 75 -10.65 -14.75 17.99
CA GLU A 75 -9.26 -15.22 18.06
C GLU A 75 -8.74 -15.71 16.70
N ASN A 76 -9.65 -16.08 15.79
CA ASN A 76 -9.31 -16.72 14.51
C ASN A 76 -9.64 -15.83 13.29
N ILE A 77 -9.97 -14.55 13.49
CA ILE A 77 -10.16 -13.60 12.38
C ILE A 77 -8.82 -13.35 11.67
N ALA A 78 -8.81 -13.48 10.34
CA ALA A 78 -7.62 -13.29 9.52
C ALA A 78 -7.92 -12.46 8.26
N PRO A 79 -7.20 -11.36 7.99
CA PRO A 79 -6.21 -10.71 8.86
C PRO A 79 -6.87 -10.10 10.12
N ALA A 80 -6.05 -9.80 11.13
CA ALA A 80 -6.53 -9.15 12.35
C ALA A 80 -7.20 -7.79 12.03
N PRO A 81 -8.35 -7.47 12.66
CA PRO A 81 -8.99 -6.17 12.48
C PRO A 81 -8.10 -5.02 12.94
N SER A 82 -8.17 -3.90 12.23
CA SER A 82 -7.55 -2.63 12.65
C SER A 82 -8.36 -1.95 13.76
N ALA A 83 -9.68 -2.16 13.79
CA ALA A 83 -10.54 -1.70 14.87
C ALA A 83 -11.78 -2.58 15.02
N VAL A 84 -12.27 -2.68 16.25
CA VAL A 84 -13.56 -3.28 16.61
C VAL A 84 -14.29 -2.30 17.53
N THR A 85 -15.55 -2.00 17.22
CA THR A 85 -16.41 -1.13 18.02
C THR A 85 -17.69 -1.88 18.40
N ASP A 86 -17.89 -2.08 19.69
CA ASP A 86 -19.09 -2.73 20.23
C ASP A 86 -20.28 -1.78 20.20
N ASN A 87 -21.42 -2.28 19.73
CA ASN A 87 -22.68 -1.54 19.77
C ASN A 87 -23.54 -1.98 20.97
N PRO A 88 -24.43 -1.09 21.48
CA PRO A 88 -25.30 -1.41 22.63
C PRO A 88 -26.29 -2.55 22.38
N ASP A 89 -26.61 -2.84 21.12
CA ASP A 89 -27.58 -3.87 20.71
C ASP A 89 -26.97 -5.28 20.61
N GLY A 90 -25.68 -5.45 20.93
CA GLY A 90 -24.96 -6.72 20.83
C GLY A 90 -24.29 -6.97 19.48
N SER A 91 -24.51 -6.09 18.50
CA SER A 91 -23.75 -6.07 17.25
C SER A 91 -22.35 -5.48 17.45
N ALA A 92 -21.46 -5.67 16.50
CA ALA A 92 -20.14 -5.03 16.51
C ALA A 92 -19.73 -4.57 15.11
N GLU A 93 -19.15 -3.38 15.02
CA GLU A 93 -18.52 -2.89 13.79
C GLU A 93 -17.05 -3.31 13.75
N ILE A 94 -16.63 -3.92 12.64
CA ILE A 94 -15.28 -4.41 12.42
C ILE A 94 -14.68 -3.67 11.22
N ALA A 95 -13.43 -3.22 11.35
CA ALA A 95 -12.73 -2.47 10.33
C ALA A 95 -11.34 -3.04 10.03
N TRP A 96 -10.94 -3.00 8.76
CA TRP A 96 -9.60 -3.32 8.29
C TRP A 96 -9.08 -2.19 7.41
N SER A 97 -7.91 -1.67 7.77
CA SER A 97 -7.20 -0.64 7.05
C SER A 97 -6.01 -1.24 6.30
N PHE A 98 -5.86 -0.91 5.03
CA PHE A 98 -4.72 -1.29 4.19
C PHE A 98 -4.17 -0.05 3.50
N ASP A 99 -2.85 0.08 3.43
CA ASP A 99 -2.20 1.22 2.77
C ASP A 99 -2.51 1.25 1.28
N ALA A 100 -2.45 0.07 0.64
CA ALA A 100 -2.78 -0.11 -0.76
C ALA A 100 -3.26 -1.53 -1.05
N ILE A 101 -4.02 -1.68 -2.13
CA ILE A 101 -4.30 -2.96 -2.79
C ILE A 101 -3.71 -2.87 -4.20
N ASP A 102 -2.81 -3.79 -4.53
CA ASP A 102 -2.18 -3.85 -5.85
C ASP A 102 -3.18 -4.31 -6.93
N VAL A 103 -2.91 -3.94 -8.17
CA VAL A 103 -3.58 -4.48 -9.36
C VAL A 103 -3.41 -6.02 -9.37
N ASP A 104 -4.47 -6.71 -9.76
CA ASP A 104 -4.55 -8.17 -9.85
C ASP A 104 -4.34 -8.94 -8.53
N LYS A 105 -4.30 -8.26 -7.38
CA LYS A 105 -4.30 -8.90 -6.07
C LYS A 105 -5.69 -8.99 -5.45
N ILE A 106 -5.94 -10.13 -4.80
CA ILE A 106 -7.16 -10.39 -4.05
C ILE A 106 -6.82 -10.31 -2.56
N GLN A 107 -7.44 -9.37 -1.85
CA GLN A 107 -7.37 -9.30 -0.40
C GLN A 107 -8.51 -10.12 0.21
N ASN A 108 -8.17 -11.21 0.88
CA ASN A 108 -9.15 -12.06 1.56
C ASN A 108 -9.25 -11.66 3.03
N ILE A 109 -10.49 -11.56 3.53
CA ILE A 109 -10.81 -11.38 4.95
C ILE A 109 -11.73 -12.52 5.37
N GLN A 110 -11.32 -13.26 6.39
CA GLN A 110 -12.03 -14.40 6.95
C GLN A 110 -12.55 -14.01 8.34
N ILE A 111 -13.86 -14.11 8.52
CA ILE A 111 -14.54 -13.88 9.81
C ILE A 111 -15.18 -15.22 10.20
N PRO A 112 -14.50 -16.06 10.99
CA PRO A 112 -15.07 -17.33 11.40
C PRO A 112 -16.21 -17.09 12.40
N VAL A 113 -17.26 -17.90 12.28
CA VAL A 113 -18.42 -17.85 13.17
C VAL A 113 -18.60 -19.18 13.89
N ARG A 114 -18.91 -19.14 15.18
CA ARG A 114 -19.23 -20.30 16.01
C ARG A 114 -20.74 -20.50 16.05
N SER A 115 -21.14 -21.77 15.95
CA SER A 115 -22.48 -22.20 15.58
C SER A 115 -23.02 -23.25 16.55
N ASP A 116 -23.16 -22.91 17.83
CA ASP A 116 -23.99 -23.69 18.76
C ASP A 116 -25.44 -23.16 18.81
N ARG A 117 -25.73 -22.03 18.13
CA ARG A 117 -27.02 -21.31 18.17
C ARG A 117 -27.86 -21.34 16.89
N PHE A 118 -27.44 -22.01 15.83
CA PHE A 118 -28.25 -22.18 14.61
C PHE A 118 -29.39 -23.22 14.79
N ALA A 119 -29.82 -23.44 16.02
CA ALA A 119 -30.78 -24.47 16.41
C ALA A 119 -32.24 -24.12 16.07
N GLU A 120 -32.51 -22.89 15.62
CA GLU A 120 -33.84 -22.47 15.18
C GLU A 120 -33.90 -22.44 13.65
N SER A 121 -34.88 -23.15 13.08
CA SER A 121 -35.13 -23.15 11.63
C SER A 121 -35.33 -21.72 11.13
N GLY A 122 -34.52 -21.27 10.16
CA GLY A 122 -34.66 -19.94 9.57
C GLY A 122 -33.38 -19.42 8.92
N TYR A 123 -33.46 -18.18 8.42
CA TYR A 123 -32.30 -17.42 7.95
C TYR A 123 -31.93 -16.37 9.00
N ALA A 124 -30.65 -16.32 9.38
CA ALA A 124 -30.11 -15.30 10.26
C ALA A 124 -29.16 -14.39 9.47
N ARG A 125 -29.31 -13.07 9.65
CA ARG A 125 -28.37 -12.10 9.08
C ARG A 125 -27.07 -12.13 9.87
N LEU A 126 -25.95 -12.45 9.23
CA LEU A 126 -24.63 -12.47 9.88
C LEU A 126 -23.97 -11.09 9.85
N THR A 127 -24.04 -10.40 8.71
CA THR A 127 -23.38 -9.11 8.50
C THR A 127 -24.30 -8.07 7.85
N SER A 128 -23.96 -6.81 8.06
CA SER A 128 -24.68 -5.64 7.54
C SER A 128 -23.73 -4.48 7.31
N ASN A 129 -24.19 -3.46 6.57
CA ASN A 129 -23.43 -2.22 6.33
C ASN A 129 -22.01 -2.45 5.78
N THR A 130 -21.83 -3.52 5.01
CA THR A 130 -20.53 -3.89 4.44
C THR A 130 -20.15 -2.93 3.32
N ALA A 131 -19.06 -2.21 3.51
CA ALA A 131 -18.60 -1.21 2.56
C ALA A 131 -17.06 -1.15 2.49
N LEU A 132 -16.58 -0.83 1.29
CA LEU A 132 -15.20 -0.52 0.99
C LEU A 132 -15.06 0.97 0.71
N TYR A 133 -14.12 1.61 1.38
CA TYR A 133 -13.74 3.01 1.17
C TYR A 133 -12.29 3.01 0.69
N TYR A 134 -11.96 3.78 -0.35
CA TYR A 134 -10.60 3.84 -0.88
C TYR A 134 -10.38 5.09 -1.74
N ASN A 135 -9.13 5.44 -1.99
CA ASN A 135 -8.76 6.38 -3.04
C ASN A 135 -8.40 5.62 -4.31
N ASP A 136 -9.00 5.99 -5.44
CA ASP A 136 -8.68 5.42 -6.75
C ASP A 136 -7.30 5.88 -7.26
N LYS A 137 -6.95 5.47 -8.48
CA LYS A 137 -5.67 5.80 -9.12
C LYS A 137 -5.45 7.30 -9.32
N GLU A 138 -6.52 8.09 -9.38
CA GLU A 138 -6.46 9.55 -9.50
C GLU A 138 -6.44 10.25 -8.12
N GLY A 139 -6.45 9.47 -7.04
CA GLY A 139 -6.46 9.96 -5.66
C GLY A 139 -7.85 10.40 -5.19
N LYS A 140 -8.91 10.09 -5.93
CA LYS A 140 -10.27 10.47 -5.56
C LYS A 140 -10.89 9.43 -4.63
N GLY A 141 -11.51 9.90 -3.55
CA GLY A 141 -12.20 9.04 -2.59
C GLY A 141 -13.44 8.39 -3.20
N GLN A 142 -13.54 7.08 -3.02
CA GLN A 142 -14.58 6.20 -3.49
C GLN A 142 -15.19 5.44 -2.31
N LYS A 143 -16.47 5.08 -2.48
CA LYS A 143 -17.20 4.22 -1.55
C LYS A 143 -18.04 3.23 -2.35
N THR A 144 -17.85 1.95 -2.07
CA THR A 144 -18.60 0.85 -2.71
C THR A 144 -19.22 -0.02 -1.63
N TYR A 145 -20.52 -0.29 -1.75
CA TYR A 145 -21.18 -1.27 -0.88
C TYR A 145 -21.03 -2.66 -1.48
N CYS A 146 -20.89 -3.67 -0.62
CA CYS A 146 -21.05 -5.05 -1.08
C CYS A 146 -22.54 -5.29 -1.35
N GLU A 147 -22.91 -5.33 -2.62
CA GLU A 147 -24.25 -5.74 -3.01
C GLU A 147 -24.45 -7.22 -2.69
N PRO A 148 -25.66 -7.65 -2.29
CA PRO A 148 -25.97 -9.07 -2.23
C PRO A 148 -25.80 -9.64 -3.65
N MET A 149 -25.10 -10.78 -3.77
CA MET A 149 -25.07 -11.53 -5.04
C MET A 149 -26.52 -11.93 -5.36
N GLU A 150 -27.04 -11.48 -6.51
CA GLU A 150 -28.32 -11.93 -7.07
C GLU A 150 -28.29 -13.43 -7.43
#